data_AF-A0A0W7W685-F1
#
_entry.id   AF-A0A0W7W685-F1
#
_cell.length_a   1.000
_cell.length_b   1.000
_cell.length_c   1.000
_cell.angle_alpha   90.00
_cell.angle_beta   90.00
_cell.angle_gamma   90.00
#
_symmetry.space_group_name_H-M   'P 1'
#
loop_
_entity.id
_entity.type
_entity.pdbx_description
1 polymer ?
#
loop_
_entity_poly.entity_id
_entity_poly.type
_entity_poly.pdbx_seq_one_letter_code
_entity_poly.pdbx_strand_id
1 'polypeptide(L)'
;MSTTASNDGSAAAGPTPNGLGLTFGLLGDEWTLLLLRVALSGGTKYSDFRERLPISHAVLSGRLERLVTEGLLERHVYQQRPERSEYILTPKGSATWPLLLAIWTWERRWVTSHSYATPPITHLSCGNEMSPRYCCQECGAAATGDTVELGWGPAGSWERSTPGAHTRRRATRTGAAVDTAFYPDTMTVFGNRWSAVIVAAAFAGVRRFRDFELFLGPPPIVLSERLTAMCDREIFEQVQLAERPDWSEYQLTRKGSDLFPVLGIVVDWSERWYSDDEGSVLTRTHTVCGQEFRGVLVCDHCQEVVRGEAIDLSGA
;
A
#
# COMPACT_ATOMS: atom_id res chain seq x y z
N MET A 1 45.29 10.53 34.77
CA MET A 1 44.40 11.63 34.33
C MET A 1 44.43 11.62 32.80
N SER A 2 43.83 10.62 32.19
CA SER A 2 42.44 10.61 31.71
C SER A 2 42.26 11.50 30.49
N THR A 3 42.72 11.00 29.35
CA THR A 3 42.38 11.49 28.02
C THR A 3 41.06 10.83 27.62
N THR A 4 39.98 11.59 27.68
CA THR A 4 38.66 11.17 27.19
C THR A 4 38.67 11.19 25.67
N ALA A 5 38.71 10.01 25.05
CA ALA A 5 38.40 9.84 23.64
C ALA A 5 36.88 9.96 23.46
N SER A 6 36.43 11.03 22.82
CA SER A 6 35.07 11.18 22.33
C SER A 6 34.84 10.17 21.21
N ASN A 7 34.03 9.17 21.49
CA ASN A 7 33.59 8.16 20.54
C ASN A 7 32.32 8.66 19.85
N ASP A 8 32.48 9.52 18.84
CA ASP A 8 31.38 9.90 17.94
C ASP A 8 31.15 8.76 16.93
N GLY A 9 30.39 7.76 17.39
CA GLY A 9 29.79 6.74 16.54
C GLY A 9 28.72 7.37 15.65
N SER A 10 29.15 8.00 14.55
CA SER A 10 28.29 8.27 13.40
C SER A 10 27.82 6.94 12.84
N ALA A 11 26.62 6.51 13.22
CA ALA A 11 25.93 5.42 12.55
C ALA A 11 25.75 5.84 11.09
N ALA A 12 26.41 5.15 10.16
CA ALA A 12 26.30 5.39 8.73
C ALA A 12 24.80 5.44 8.37
N ALA A 13 24.34 6.61 7.89
CA ALA A 13 22.99 6.75 7.39
C ALA A 13 22.81 5.73 6.25
N GLY A 14 21.79 4.89 6.34
CA GLY A 14 21.45 3.95 5.27
C GLY A 14 21.19 4.67 3.94
N PRO A 15 21.13 3.93 2.83
CA PRO A 15 20.92 4.54 1.51
C PRO A 15 19.62 5.36 1.49
N THR A 16 19.66 6.52 0.82
CA THR A 16 18.51 7.41 0.70
C THR A 16 17.34 6.69 0.03
N PRO A 17 16.13 6.67 0.64
CA PRO A 17 14.97 6.03 0.04
C PRO A 17 14.64 6.64 -1.33
N ASN A 18 14.34 5.79 -2.31
CA ASN A 18 13.80 6.23 -3.60
C ASN A 18 12.28 6.46 -3.50
N GLY A 19 11.66 6.90 -4.59
CA GLY A 19 10.22 7.17 -4.63
C GLY A 19 9.33 6.00 -4.17
N LEU A 20 9.74 4.76 -4.48
CA LEU A 20 8.98 3.57 -4.11
C LEU A 20 9.08 3.28 -2.60
N GLY A 21 10.27 3.45 -2.01
CA GLY A 21 10.46 3.34 -0.56
C GLY A 21 9.68 4.40 0.22
N LEU A 22 9.65 5.64 -0.27
CA LEU A 22 8.81 6.72 0.30
C LEU A 22 7.32 6.36 0.22
N THR A 23 6.89 5.88 -0.94
CA THR A 23 5.49 5.49 -1.19
C THR A 23 5.06 4.34 -0.28
N PHE A 24 5.87 3.27 -0.15
CA PHE A 24 5.55 2.17 0.77
C PHE A 24 5.51 2.63 2.23
N GLY A 25 6.36 3.58 2.63
CA GLY A 25 6.31 4.16 3.98
C GLY A 25 5.08 5.04 4.24
N LEU A 26 4.49 5.61 3.19
CA LEU A 26 3.34 6.51 3.26
C LEU A 26 2.00 5.76 3.10
N LEU A 27 1.85 5.01 2.00
CA LEU A 27 0.64 4.30 1.62
C LEU A 27 0.56 2.87 2.21
N GLY A 28 1.66 2.34 2.74
CA GLY A 28 1.67 1.12 3.56
C GLY A 28 1.35 1.36 5.04
N ASP A 29 0.85 2.55 5.39
CA ASP A 29 0.32 2.88 6.71
C ASP A 29 -1.21 2.84 6.69
N GLU A 30 -1.77 1.97 7.53
CA GLU A 30 -3.22 1.77 7.66
C GLU A 30 -3.99 3.08 7.88
N TRP A 31 -3.53 3.95 8.78
CA TRP A 31 -4.24 5.18 9.08
C TRP A 31 -4.23 6.14 7.89
N THR A 32 -3.14 6.19 7.12
CA THR A 32 -3.11 6.93 5.85
C THR A 32 -4.24 6.47 4.92
N LEU A 33 -4.37 5.16 4.67
CA LEU A 33 -5.40 4.63 3.77
C LEU A 33 -6.82 4.89 4.29
N LEU A 34 -7.05 4.72 5.60
CA LEU A 34 -8.35 4.97 6.23
C LEU A 34 -8.76 6.45 6.17
N LEU A 35 -7.81 7.37 6.38
CA LEU A 35 -8.08 8.80 6.28
C LEU A 35 -8.30 9.24 4.83
N LEU A 36 -7.50 8.73 3.89
CA LEU A 36 -7.70 8.99 2.47
C LEU A 36 -9.07 8.47 2.00
N ARG A 37 -9.53 7.32 2.49
CA ARG A 37 -10.89 6.82 2.23
C ARG A 37 -11.95 7.82 2.67
N VAL A 38 -11.87 8.31 3.92
CA VAL A 38 -12.85 9.30 4.41
C VAL A 38 -12.82 10.57 3.56
N ALA A 39 -11.64 11.05 3.19
CA ALA A 39 -11.46 12.26 2.38
C ALA A 39 -12.01 12.08 0.96
N LEU A 40 -11.75 10.94 0.31
CA LEU A 40 -12.27 10.59 -1.02
C LEU A 40 -13.79 10.42 -1.02
N SER A 41 -14.38 10.00 0.09
CA SER A 41 -15.83 9.99 0.31
C SER A 41 -16.40 11.34 0.78
N GLY A 42 -15.67 12.45 0.55
CA GLY A 42 -16.14 13.82 0.80
C GLY A 42 -16.04 14.31 2.24
N GLY A 43 -15.40 13.56 3.16
CA GLY A 43 -15.15 14.03 4.52
C GLY A 43 -14.02 15.05 4.55
N THR A 44 -14.31 16.29 4.96
CA THR A 44 -13.31 17.38 4.98
C THR A 44 -13.07 17.91 6.38
N LYS A 45 -14.03 17.78 7.29
CA LYS A 45 -13.92 18.33 8.65
C LYS A 45 -13.31 17.31 9.59
N TYR A 46 -12.64 17.81 10.64
CA TYR A 46 -12.11 16.96 11.71
C TYR A 46 -13.16 16.02 12.31
N SER A 47 -14.40 16.50 12.48
CA SER A 47 -15.55 15.71 12.95
C SER A 47 -15.89 14.54 12.03
N ASP A 48 -15.80 14.70 10.71
CA ASP A 48 -16.12 13.64 9.75
C ASP A 48 -15.17 12.45 9.92
N PHE A 49 -13.87 12.71 10.11
CA PHE A 49 -12.89 11.67 10.41
C PHE A 49 -13.11 11.03 11.79
N ARG A 50 -13.51 11.82 12.80
CA ARG A 50 -13.80 11.33 14.15
C ARG A 50 -14.99 10.38 14.18
N GLU A 51 -16.05 10.71 13.45
CA GLU A 51 -17.29 9.95 13.46
C GLU A 51 -17.17 8.65 12.65
N ARG A 52 -16.32 8.64 11.61
CA ARG A 52 -16.18 7.49 10.70
C ARG A 52 -15.04 6.53 11.05
N LEU A 53 -14.16 6.87 11.99
CA LEU A 53 -12.97 6.06 12.32
C LEU A 53 -12.78 5.90 13.83
N PRO A 54 -12.45 4.68 14.32
CA PRO A 54 -12.19 4.41 15.72
C PRO A 54 -10.78 4.86 16.15
N ILE A 55 -10.48 6.14 15.96
CA ILE A 55 -9.16 6.75 16.20
C ILE A 55 -9.19 7.66 17.43
N SER A 56 -8.06 7.86 18.12
CA SER A 56 -7.95 8.82 19.23
C SER A 56 -7.60 10.23 18.73
N HIS A 57 -7.88 11.28 19.51
CA HIS A 57 -7.69 12.67 19.05
C HIS A 57 -6.23 12.94 18.71
N ALA A 58 -5.32 12.53 19.59
CA ALA A 58 -3.88 12.70 19.41
C ALA A 58 -3.37 12.00 18.14
N VAL A 59 -3.84 10.77 17.87
CA VAL A 59 -3.44 10.04 16.67
C VAL A 59 -4.01 10.71 15.43
N LEU A 60 -5.28 11.11 15.42
CA LEU A 60 -5.89 11.77 14.26
C LEU A 60 -5.19 13.08 13.91
N SER A 61 -4.92 13.94 14.89
CA SER A 61 -4.25 15.21 14.64
C SER A 61 -2.87 15.00 14.03
N GLY A 62 -2.05 14.11 14.60
CA GLY A 62 -0.72 13.82 14.05
C GLY A 62 -0.76 13.15 12.66
N ARG A 63 -1.79 12.35 12.37
CA ARG A 63 -1.97 11.73 11.05
C ARG A 63 -2.41 12.74 9.99
N LEU A 64 -3.37 13.60 10.31
CA LEU A 64 -3.80 14.67 9.40
C LEU A 64 -2.66 15.65 9.13
N GLU A 65 -1.89 16.03 10.14
CA GLU A 65 -0.68 16.85 9.98
C GLU A 65 0.32 16.18 9.03
N ARG A 66 0.61 14.88 9.23
CA ARG A 66 1.47 14.12 8.32
C ARG A 66 0.94 14.12 6.89
N LEU A 67 -0.36 13.90 6.67
CA LEU A 67 -0.95 13.93 5.32
C LEU A 67 -0.83 15.31 4.66
N VAL A 68 -0.87 16.38 5.45
CA VAL A 68 -0.64 17.75 4.98
C VAL A 68 0.83 17.97 4.62
N THR A 69 1.75 17.56 5.50
CA THR A 69 3.20 17.64 5.25
C THR A 69 3.61 16.88 4.00
N GLU A 70 3.03 15.70 3.77
CA GLU A 70 3.31 14.84 2.61
C GLU A 70 2.58 15.30 1.32
N GLY A 71 1.79 16.38 1.42
CA GLY A 71 1.07 16.98 0.31
C GLY A 71 -0.11 16.15 -0.21
N LEU A 72 -0.65 15.24 0.59
CA LEU A 72 -1.88 14.48 0.26
C LEU A 72 -3.14 15.27 0.59
N LEU A 73 -3.08 16.11 1.63
CA LEU A 73 -4.16 17.00 2.04
C LEU A 73 -3.65 18.44 2.12
N GLU A 74 -4.54 19.40 1.95
CA GLU A 74 -4.32 20.80 2.26
C GLU A 74 -5.20 21.19 3.44
N ARG A 75 -4.62 21.93 4.40
CA ARG A 75 -5.34 22.41 5.58
C ARG A 75 -5.86 23.82 5.35
N HIS A 76 -7.17 23.99 5.31
CA HIS A 76 -7.82 25.28 5.17
C HIS A 76 -8.49 25.71 6.48
N VAL A 77 -8.03 26.81 7.08
CA VAL A 77 -8.64 27.37 8.30
C VAL A 77 -9.76 28.35 7.92
N TYR A 78 -11.01 27.97 8.15
CA TYR A 78 -12.17 28.82 7.81
C TYR A 78 -12.70 29.64 8.99
N GLN A 79 -12.26 29.34 10.22
CA GLN A 79 -12.63 30.07 11.43
C GLN A 79 -11.43 30.10 12.37
N GLN A 80 -11.15 31.26 12.99
CA GLN A 80 -10.00 31.40 13.91
C GLN A 80 -10.36 31.33 15.40
N ARG A 81 -11.63 31.54 15.78
CA ARG A 81 -12.05 31.57 17.20
C ARG A 81 -13.44 30.93 17.43
N PRO A 82 -13.51 29.68 17.93
CA PRO A 82 -12.41 28.71 18.03
C PRO A 82 -11.87 28.36 16.64
N GLU A 83 -10.62 27.91 16.56
CA GLU A 83 -10.01 27.51 15.29
C GLU A 83 -10.76 26.30 14.70
N ARG A 84 -11.20 26.42 13.45
CA ARG A 84 -11.79 25.31 12.69
C ARG A 84 -11.12 25.19 11.34
N SER A 85 -10.76 23.96 11.00
CA SER A 85 -10.07 23.64 9.75
C SER A 85 -10.81 22.56 9.00
N GLU A 86 -10.69 22.62 7.68
CA GLU A 86 -11.01 21.55 6.75
C GLU A 86 -9.70 21.01 6.15
N TYR A 87 -9.73 19.74 5.77
CA TYR A 87 -8.63 19.00 5.16
C TYR A 87 -9.09 18.56 3.78
N ILE A 88 -8.58 19.21 2.75
CA ILE A 88 -9.04 19.07 1.37
C ILE A 88 -8.03 18.21 0.61
N LEU A 89 -8.51 17.29 -0.24
CA LEU A 89 -7.61 16.49 -1.07
C LEU A 89 -6.85 17.35 -2.06
N THR A 90 -5.53 17.13 -2.12
CA THR A 90 -4.70 17.65 -3.21
C THR A 90 -4.81 16.74 -4.44
N PRO A 91 -4.29 17.14 -5.61
CA PRO A 91 -4.17 16.23 -6.76
C PRO A 91 -3.39 14.94 -6.43
N LYS A 92 -2.38 15.02 -5.56
CA LYS A 92 -1.59 13.87 -5.08
C LYS A 92 -2.42 12.94 -4.20
N GLY A 93 -3.22 13.50 -3.29
CA GLY A 93 -4.18 12.76 -2.48
C GLY A 93 -5.27 12.10 -3.30
N SER A 94 -5.93 12.86 -4.19
CA SER A 94 -7.00 12.36 -5.05
C SER A 94 -6.55 11.21 -5.95
N ALA A 95 -5.29 11.22 -6.40
CA ALA A 95 -4.72 10.15 -7.22
C ALA A 95 -4.60 8.78 -6.51
N THR A 96 -4.93 8.68 -5.21
CA THR A 96 -4.94 7.41 -4.46
C THR A 96 -6.24 6.60 -4.60
N TRP A 97 -7.28 7.13 -5.27
CA TRP A 97 -8.54 6.41 -5.45
C TRP A 97 -8.40 5.02 -6.10
N PRO A 98 -7.51 4.77 -7.10
CA PRO A 98 -7.42 3.45 -7.71
C PRO A 98 -6.89 2.41 -6.72
N LEU A 99 -6.01 2.84 -5.81
CA LEU A 99 -5.44 1.99 -4.77
C LEU A 99 -6.54 1.49 -3.83
N LEU A 100 -7.39 2.40 -3.34
CA LEU A 100 -8.51 2.04 -2.46
C LEU A 100 -9.53 1.16 -3.20
N LEU A 101 -9.76 1.40 -4.49
CA LEU A 101 -10.66 0.57 -5.30
C LEU A 101 -10.10 -0.85 -5.49
N ALA A 102 -8.81 -1.00 -5.76
CA ALA A 102 -8.16 -2.30 -5.93
C ALA A 102 -8.15 -3.09 -4.61
N ILE A 103 -7.82 -2.42 -3.49
CA ILE A 103 -7.95 -2.99 -2.15
C ILE A 103 -9.39 -3.46 -1.92
N TRP A 104 -10.38 -2.63 -2.26
CA TRP A 104 -11.77 -2.98 -2.03
C TRP A 104 -12.23 -4.17 -2.87
N THR A 105 -11.83 -4.21 -4.14
CA THR A 105 -12.11 -5.32 -5.05
C THR A 105 -11.51 -6.63 -4.53
N TRP A 106 -10.28 -6.57 -4.00
CA TRP A 106 -9.61 -7.73 -3.41
C TRP A 106 -10.32 -8.22 -2.15
N GLU A 107 -10.67 -7.32 -1.23
CA GLU A 107 -11.43 -7.64 -0.01
C GLU A 107 -12.74 -8.33 -0.32
N ARG A 108 -13.57 -7.74 -1.20
CA ARG A 108 -14.86 -8.30 -1.59
C ARG A 108 -14.76 -9.70 -2.17
N ARG A 109 -13.65 -10.01 -2.85
CA ARG A 109 -13.44 -11.31 -3.49
C ARG A 109 -12.98 -12.39 -2.52
N TRP A 110 -12.12 -12.05 -1.56
CA TRP A 110 -11.38 -13.05 -0.76
C TRP A 110 -11.76 -13.09 0.71
N VAL A 111 -12.37 -12.04 1.24
CA VAL A 111 -12.80 -11.98 2.64
C VAL A 111 -14.26 -12.40 2.69
N THR A 112 -14.54 -13.51 3.38
CA THR A 112 -15.91 -14.07 3.44
C THR A 112 -16.66 -13.65 4.70
N SER A 113 -15.93 -13.35 5.78
CA SER A 113 -16.46 -12.86 7.05
C SER A 113 -16.19 -11.37 7.22
N HIS A 114 -17.14 -10.53 6.84
CA HIS A 114 -17.08 -9.10 7.10
C HIS A 114 -17.92 -8.75 8.33
N SER A 115 -17.33 -8.00 9.26
CA SER A 115 -18.07 -7.39 10.38
C SER A 115 -18.84 -6.12 9.98
N TYR A 116 -18.80 -5.76 8.69
CA TYR A 116 -19.37 -4.54 8.11
C TYR A 116 -19.96 -4.83 6.72
N ALA A 117 -20.82 -3.93 6.24
CA ALA A 117 -21.41 -4.05 4.91
C ALA A 117 -20.33 -3.96 3.82
N THR A 118 -20.42 -4.84 2.82
CA THR A 118 -19.62 -4.75 1.60
C THR A 118 -20.42 -4.17 0.45
N PRO A 119 -20.56 -2.82 0.37
CA PRO A 119 -21.30 -2.22 -0.72
C PRO A 119 -20.74 -2.65 -2.09
N PRO A 120 -21.63 -2.85 -3.07
CA PRO A 120 -21.22 -3.09 -4.44
C PRO A 120 -20.43 -1.90 -4.98
N ILE A 121 -19.55 -2.17 -5.94
CA ILE A 121 -18.83 -1.14 -6.66
C ILE A 121 -19.65 -0.82 -7.90
N THR A 122 -20.39 0.28 -7.92
CA THR A 122 -21.21 0.62 -9.10
C THR A 122 -20.44 1.55 -10.03
N HIS A 123 -20.36 1.20 -11.32
CA HIS A 123 -19.83 2.10 -12.33
C HIS A 123 -20.94 3.03 -12.82
N LEU A 124 -20.88 4.30 -12.47
CA LEU A 124 -21.92 5.29 -12.74
C LEU A 124 -22.17 5.49 -14.25
N SER A 125 -21.15 5.33 -15.10
CA SER A 125 -21.31 5.51 -16.55
C SER A 125 -22.20 4.42 -17.18
N CYS A 126 -22.14 3.18 -16.69
CA CYS A 126 -22.93 2.06 -17.24
C CYS A 126 -24.04 1.55 -16.32
N GLY A 127 -24.09 2.00 -15.06
CA GLY A 127 -25.09 1.64 -14.06
C GLY A 127 -24.96 0.23 -13.46
N ASN A 128 -23.93 -0.54 -13.83
CA ASN A 128 -23.74 -1.89 -13.34
C ASN A 128 -22.83 -1.93 -12.11
N GLU A 129 -23.11 -2.86 -11.21
CA GLU A 129 -22.10 -3.33 -10.26
C GLU A 129 -20.93 -3.94 -11.04
N MET A 130 -19.71 -3.47 -10.80
CA MET A 130 -18.50 -3.90 -11.48
C MET A 130 -17.52 -4.61 -10.54
N SER A 131 -16.72 -5.49 -11.13
CA SER A 131 -15.44 -5.94 -10.57
C SER A 131 -14.31 -5.42 -11.46
N PRO A 132 -13.68 -4.28 -11.11
CA PRO A 132 -12.68 -3.65 -11.97
C PRO A 132 -11.55 -4.61 -12.35
N ARG A 133 -11.24 -4.67 -13.65
CA ARG A 133 -10.11 -5.45 -14.18
C ARG A 133 -8.89 -4.55 -14.32
N TYR A 134 -7.74 -5.03 -13.87
CA TYR A 134 -6.47 -4.36 -14.10
C TYR A 134 -5.90 -4.81 -15.44
N CYS A 135 -5.75 -3.87 -16.37
CA CYS A 135 -5.37 -4.16 -17.76
C CYS A 135 -4.15 -3.34 -18.17
N CYS A 136 -3.38 -3.86 -19.11
CA CYS A 136 -2.34 -3.13 -19.80
C CYS A 136 -2.95 -1.99 -20.62
N GLN A 137 -2.45 -0.76 -20.42
CA GLN A 137 -2.93 0.42 -21.14
C GLN A 137 -2.74 0.31 -22.67
N GLU A 138 -1.71 -0.40 -23.12
CA GLU A 138 -1.33 -0.47 -24.53
C GLU A 138 -2.16 -1.49 -25.33
N CYS A 139 -2.36 -2.69 -24.78
CA CYS A 139 -3.06 -3.77 -25.49
C CYS A 139 -4.45 -4.13 -24.93
N GLY A 140 -4.83 -3.57 -23.77
CA GLY A 140 -6.12 -3.82 -23.11
C GLY A 140 -6.27 -5.20 -22.46
N ALA A 141 -5.29 -6.10 -22.60
CA ALA A 141 -5.33 -7.41 -21.95
C ALA A 141 -5.17 -7.30 -20.41
N ALA A 142 -5.74 -8.25 -19.68
CA ALA A 142 -5.60 -8.31 -18.22
C ALA A 142 -4.13 -8.48 -17.84
N ALA A 143 -3.73 -7.78 -16.77
CA ALA A 143 -2.40 -7.85 -16.22
C ALA A 143 -2.42 -8.50 -14.83
N THR A 144 -1.61 -9.53 -14.68
CA THR A 144 -1.41 -10.30 -13.46
C THR A 144 0.08 -10.39 -13.17
N GLY A 145 0.46 -10.86 -11.98
CA GLY A 145 1.87 -10.91 -11.57
C GLY A 145 2.76 -11.81 -12.44
N ASP A 146 2.17 -12.74 -13.18
CA ASP A 146 2.83 -13.63 -14.13
C ASP A 146 2.88 -13.07 -15.57
N THR A 147 2.09 -12.05 -15.89
CA THR A 147 2.10 -11.41 -17.22
C THR A 147 2.91 -10.11 -17.26
N VAL A 148 3.49 -9.71 -16.14
CA VAL A 148 4.32 -8.49 -16.04
C VAL A 148 5.68 -8.85 -15.48
N GLU A 149 6.71 -8.70 -16.32
CA GLU A 149 8.09 -8.86 -15.91
C GLU A 149 8.58 -7.57 -15.26
N LEU A 150 9.16 -7.69 -14.06
CA LEU A 150 9.72 -6.58 -13.29
C LEU A 150 11.25 -6.61 -13.34
N GLY A 151 11.86 -5.48 -13.68
CA GLY A 151 13.29 -5.25 -13.59
C GLY A 151 13.60 -4.00 -12.77
N TRP A 152 14.84 -3.88 -12.31
CA TRP A 152 15.30 -2.64 -11.69
C TRP A 152 15.65 -1.62 -12.76
N GLY A 153 15.14 -0.40 -12.59
CA GLY A 153 15.66 0.76 -13.29
C GLY A 153 16.93 1.29 -12.61
N PRO A 154 17.55 2.35 -13.15
CA PRO A 154 18.82 2.85 -12.62
C PRO A 154 18.71 3.38 -11.17
N ALA A 155 17.55 3.92 -10.78
CA ALA A 155 17.26 4.35 -9.40
C ALA A 155 16.76 3.20 -8.50
N GLY A 156 16.68 1.99 -9.04
CA GLY A 156 16.07 0.82 -8.46
C GLY A 156 17.03 0.00 -7.61
N SER A 157 16.67 -0.23 -6.35
CA SER A 157 17.26 -1.29 -5.54
C SER A 157 16.30 -1.67 -4.42
N TRP A 158 16.46 -2.86 -3.84
CA TRP A 158 15.67 -3.25 -2.67
C TRP A 158 15.95 -2.34 -1.47
N GLU A 159 17.22 -2.02 -1.22
CA GLU A 159 17.65 -1.23 -0.08
C GLU A 159 17.01 0.16 -0.09
N ARG A 160 16.92 0.80 -1.27
CA ARG A 160 16.29 2.12 -1.45
C ARG A 160 14.76 2.07 -1.55
N SER A 161 14.20 0.93 -1.95
CA SER A 161 12.75 0.73 -2.06
C SER A 161 12.11 0.21 -0.77
N THR A 162 12.90 0.00 0.27
CA THR A 162 12.38 -0.33 1.60
C THR A 162 12.04 0.96 2.38
N PRO A 163 10.92 0.98 3.12
CA PRO A 163 10.58 2.12 3.98
C PRO A 163 11.70 2.37 4.99
N GLY A 164 12.21 3.60 4.99
CA GLY A 164 13.33 4.00 5.86
C GLY A 164 13.12 3.62 7.33
N ALA A 165 14.21 3.20 7.98
CA ALA A 165 14.27 2.82 9.38
C ALA A 165 14.22 4.04 10.33
N HIS A 166 13.29 4.97 10.15
CA HIS A 166 12.99 5.96 11.19
C HIS A 166 11.85 5.45 12.07
N THR A 167 12.21 4.59 13.02
CA THR A 167 11.39 4.33 14.21
C THR A 167 12.19 4.66 15.47
N ARG A 168 12.08 5.90 15.94
CA ARG A 168 11.76 6.06 17.37
C ARG A 168 10.27 5.82 17.51
N ARG A 169 9.88 4.54 17.57
CA ARG A 169 8.59 4.18 18.15
C ARG A 169 8.86 3.54 19.50
N ARG A 170 8.70 4.37 20.55
CA ARG A 170 8.39 3.87 21.88
C ARG A 170 7.05 3.16 21.76
N ALA A 171 7.06 1.84 21.95
CA ALA A 171 5.84 1.06 22.07
C ALA A 171 5.09 1.52 23.32
N THR A 172 4.16 2.47 23.19
CA THR A 172 3.05 2.58 24.13
C THR A 172 2.05 1.50 23.75
N ARG A 173 2.21 0.36 24.42
CA ARG A 173 1.22 -0.70 24.48
C ARG A 173 0.02 -0.18 25.28
N THR A 174 -0.89 0.53 24.62
CA THR A 174 -2.21 0.89 25.14
C THR A 174 -3.20 0.84 23.99
N GLY A 175 -4.02 -0.21 24.02
CA GLY A 175 -5.07 -0.47 23.05
C GLY A 175 -5.17 -1.97 22.87
N ALA A 176 -6.10 -2.60 23.60
CA ALA A 176 -6.64 -3.90 23.24
C ALA A 176 -6.99 -3.91 21.75
N ALA A 177 -6.97 -5.10 21.11
CA ALA A 177 -7.47 -5.28 19.76
C ALA A 177 -8.75 -4.47 19.57
N VAL A 178 -8.62 -3.32 18.92
CA VAL A 178 -9.77 -2.56 18.46
C VAL A 178 -10.26 -3.43 17.33
N ASP A 179 -11.44 -3.99 17.51
CA ASP A 179 -12.21 -4.65 16.48
C ASP A 179 -12.43 -3.59 15.38
N THR A 180 -11.45 -3.45 14.48
CA THR A 180 -11.43 -2.41 13.45
C THR A 180 -12.45 -2.81 12.42
N ALA A 181 -13.64 -2.23 12.56
CA ALA A 181 -14.83 -2.51 11.78
C ALA A 181 -14.72 -2.20 10.27
N PHE A 182 -13.52 -2.10 9.69
CA PHE A 182 -13.28 -1.99 8.26
C PHE A 182 -11.90 -2.56 7.89
N TYR A 183 -11.86 -3.63 7.09
CA TYR A 183 -10.71 -4.27 6.43
C TYR A 183 -9.73 -5.13 7.26
N PRO A 184 -10.16 -6.10 8.09
CA PRO A 184 -9.24 -6.87 8.94
C PRO A 184 -8.14 -7.64 8.18
N ASP A 185 -8.42 -8.10 6.95
CA ASP A 185 -7.48 -8.90 6.16
C ASP A 185 -6.51 -8.05 5.32
N THR A 186 -7.00 -7.02 4.64
CA THR A 186 -6.16 -6.02 3.97
C THR A 186 -5.26 -5.32 4.98
N MET A 187 -5.72 -5.05 6.21
CA MET A 187 -4.85 -4.46 7.23
C MET A 187 -3.73 -5.40 7.71
N THR A 188 -3.77 -6.69 7.38
CA THR A 188 -2.59 -7.55 7.58
C THR A 188 -1.55 -7.39 6.47
N VAL A 189 -2.01 -7.10 5.26
CA VAL A 189 -1.17 -6.84 4.08
C VAL A 189 -0.69 -5.38 4.02
N PHE A 190 -1.46 -4.42 4.53
CA PHE A 190 -1.20 -2.97 4.44
C PHE A 190 -1.15 -2.24 5.79
N GLY A 191 -1.29 -2.93 6.93
CA GLY A 191 -1.16 -2.34 8.27
C GLY A 191 0.27 -2.30 8.81
N ASN A 192 1.24 -2.74 8.01
CA ASN A 192 2.65 -2.59 8.33
C ASN A 192 3.46 -2.27 7.06
N ARG A 193 4.35 -1.29 7.19
CA ARG A 193 5.33 -0.88 6.18
C ARG A 193 6.09 -2.04 5.53
N TRP A 194 6.31 -3.15 6.25
CA TRP A 194 7.01 -4.33 5.72
C TRP A 194 6.13 -5.24 4.88
N SER A 195 4.83 -5.36 5.19
CA SER A 195 3.95 -6.32 4.52
C SER A 195 3.85 -6.04 3.02
N ALA A 196 3.63 -4.78 2.62
CA ALA A 196 3.56 -4.38 1.21
C ALA A 196 4.87 -4.69 0.45
N VAL A 197 6.02 -4.47 1.07
CA VAL A 197 7.34 -4.70 0.46
C VAL A 197 7.64 -6.19 0.35
N ILE A 198 7.25 -7.00 1.34
CA ILE A 198 7.40 -8.47 1.29
C ILE A 198 6.58 -9.04 0.13
N VAL A 199 5.32 -8.59 -0.02
CA VAL A 199 4.48 -9.01 -1.15
C VAL A 199 5.09 -8.55 -2.47
N ALA A 200 5.58 -7.30 -2.56
CA ALA A 200 6.26 -6.80 -3.75
C ALA A 200 7.51 -7.63 -4.11
N ALA A 201 8.32 -8.01 -3.13
CA ALA A 201 9.47 -8.88 -3.31
C ALA A 201 9.09 -10.27 -3.82
N ALA A 202 7.96 -10.82 -3.35
CA ALA A 202 7.46 -12.09 -3.87
C ALA A 202 7.04 -12.03 -5.35
N PHE A 203 6.41 -10.94 -5.79
CA PHE A 203 6.12 -10.74 -7.22
C PHE A 203 7.39 -10.58 -8.07
N ALA A 204 8.46 -10.04 -7.48
CA ALA A 204 9.79 -10.00 -8.11
C ALA A 204 10.57 -11.33 -7.98
N GLY A 205 9.93 -12.40 -7.49
CA GLY A 205 10.51 -13.75 -7.44
C GLY A 205 11.26 -14.10 -6.16
N VAL A 206 11.26 -13.25 -5.14
CA VAL A 206 11.87 -13.57 -3.83
C VAL A 206 10.99 -14.58 -3.10
N ARG A 207 11.54 -15.75 -2.76
CA ARG A 207 10.76 -16.85 -2.17
C ARG A 207 11.29 -17.37 -0.85
N ARG A 208 12.54 -17.10 -0.50
CA ARG A 208 13.18 -17.69 0.68
C ARG A 208 13.32 -16.66 1.79
N PHE A 209 13.14 -17.11 3.04
CA PHE A 209 13.28 -16.26 4.22
C PHE A 209 14.58 -15.43 4.22
N ARG A 210 15.71 -16.11 3.97
CA ARG A 210 17.03 -15.47 3.94
C ARG A 210 17.15 -14.41 2.84
N ASP A 211 16.49 -14.63 1.72
CA ASP A 211 16.53 -13.70 0.58
C ASP A 211 15.67 -12.46 0.88
N PHE A 212 14.50 -12.63 1.52
CA PHE A 212 13.72 -11.50 2.05
C PHE A 212 14.50 -10.72 3.11
N GLU A 213 15.16 -11.39 4.04
CA GLU A 213 15.97 -10.74 5.09
C GLU A 213 17.11 -9.93 4.46
N LEU A 214 17.85 -10.54 3.52
CA LEU A 214 18.99 -9.93 2.84
C LEU A 214 18.57 -8.70 2.04
N PHE A 215 17.50 -8.80 1.25
CA PHE A 215 17.09 -7.73 0.34
C PHE A 215 16.35 -6.61 1.07
N LEU A 216 15.46 -6.95 2.00
CA LEU A 216 14.55 -5.95 2.59
C LEU A 216 15.10 -5.35 3.88
N GLY A 217 16.05 -6.02 4.55
CA GLY A 217 16.62 -5.62 5.82
C GLY A 217 15.69 -5.54 7.06
N PRO A 218 14.47 -6.14 7.11
CA PRO A 218 13.71 -6.16 8.36
C PRO A 218 14.41 -7.05 9.40
N PRO A 219 14.28 -6.73 10.71
CA PRO A 219 14.73 -7.65 11.76
C PRO A 219 14.09 -9.04 11.58
N PRO A 220 14.82 -10.16 11.78
CA PRO A 220 14.32 -11.51 11.53
C PRO A 220 13.01 -11.84 12.24
N ILE A 221 12.86 -11.37 13.47
CA ILE A 221 11.63 -11.53 14.27
C ILE A 221 10.46 -10.85 13.56
N VAL A 222 10.66 -9.62 13.06
CA VAL A 222 9.61 -8.87 12.33
C VAL A 222 9.27 -9.58 11.03
N LEU A 223 10.27 -10.07 10.29
CA LEU A 223 10.03 -10.81 9.05
C LEU A 223 9.24 -12.10 9.31
N SER A 224 9.64 -12.87 10.33
CA SER A 224 8.98 -14.13 10.70
C SER A 224 7.53 -13.90 11.14
N GLU A 225 7.28 -12.91 11.99
CA GLU A 225 5.90 -12.52 12.38
C GLU A 225 5.05 -12.15 11.17
N ARG A 226 5.62 -11.43 10.20
CA ARG A 226 4.89 -10.97 9.00
C ARG A 226 4.58 -12.12 8.05
N LEU A 227 5.56 -12.96 7.74
CA LEU A 227 5.36 -14.13 6.89
C LEU A 227 4.35 -15.08 7.51
N THR A 228 4.43 -15.34 8.82
CA THR A 228 3.46 -16.17 9.55
C THR A 228 2.05 -15.58 9.43
N ALA A 229 1.87 -14.30 9.74
CA ALA A 229 0.56 -13.64 9.66
C ALA A 229 -0.04 -13.63 8.24
N MET A 230 0.80 -13.62 7.20
CA MET A 230 0.38 -13.72 5.81
C MET A 230 0.10 -15.17 5.37
N CYS A 231 0.80 -16.16 5.91
CA CYS A 231 0.47 -17.58 5.73
C CYS A 231 -0.87 -17.92 6.40
N ASP A 232 -1.09 -17.44 7.63
CA ASP A 232 -2.34 -17.63 8.39
C ASP A 232 -3.58 -17.09 7.65
N ARG A 233 -3.37 -16.12 6.75
CA ARG A 233 -4.41 -15.49 5.91
C ARG A 233 -4.43 -15.97 4.49
N GLU A 234 -3.66 -17.01 4.19
CA GLU A 234 -3.54 -17.62 2.86
C GLU A 234 -3.07 -16.61 1.80
N ILE A 235 -2.28 -15.59 2.15
CA ILE A 235 -1.60 -14.73 1.17
C ILE A 235 -0.38 -15.45 0.60
N PHE A 236 0.38 -16.07 1.51
CA PHE A 236 1.47 -16.97 1.19
C PHE A 236 1.10 -18.39 1.58
N GLU A 237 1.69 -19.35 0.89
CA GLU A 237 1.81 -20.73 1.35
C GLU A 237 3.29 -21.08 1.52
N GLN A 238 3.57 -21.89 2.54
CA GLN A 238 4.90 -22.41 2.78
C GLN A 238 5.04 -23.77 2.09
N VAL A 239 5.84 -23.83 1.03
CA VAL A 239 6.07 -25.03 0.21
C VAL A 239 7.42 -25.63 0.56
N GLN A 240 7.46 -26.91 0.91
CA GLN A 240 8.72 -27.64 1.12
C GLN A 240 9.33 -28.07 -0.20
N LEU A 241 10.63 -27.84 -0.37
CA LEU A 241 11.35 -28.26 -1.56
C LEU A 241 11.59 -29.78 -1.52
N ALA A 242 11.18 -30.49 -2.58
CA ALA A 242 11.31 -31.95 -2.67
C ALA A 242 12.77 -32.43 -2.53
N GLU A 243 13.73 -31.64 -3.04
CA GLU A 243 15.16 -31.97 -2.99
C GLU A 243 15.83 -31.56 -1.67
N ARG A 244 15.18 -30.71 -0.86
CA ARG A 244 15.68 -30.18 0.42
C ARG A 244 14.51 -30.01 1.41
N PRO A 245 14.08 -31.08 2.09
CA PRO A 245 12.90 -31.03 2.95
C PRO A 245 13.02 -30.08 4.15
N ASP A 246 14.25 -29.73 4.55
CA ASP A 246 14.52 -28.74 5.60
C ASP A 246 14.35 -27.29 5.10
N TRP A 247 14.08 -27.10 3.80
CA TRP A 247 14.03 -25.79 3.16
C TRP A 247 12.62 -25.54 2.64
N SER A 248 12.01 -24.48 3.16
CA SER A 248 10.73 -24.00 2.69
C SER A 248 10.86 -22.71 1.89
N GLU A 249 10.01 -22.60 0.87
CA GLU A 249 9.77 -21.37 0.13
C GLU A 249 8.40 -20.80 0.51
N TYR A 250 8.28 -19.48 0.47
CA TYR A 250 7.04 -18.75 0.57
C TYR A 250 6.58 -18.41 -0.84
N GLN A 251 5.46 -18.99 -1.26
CA GLN A 251 4.88 -18.75 -2.58
C GLN A 251 3.55 -18.02 -2.42
N LEU A 252 3.27 -17.07 -3.31
CA LEU A 252 1.97 -16.41 -3.32
C LEU A 252 0.90 -17.44 -3.68
N THR A 253 -0.16 -17.50 -2.87
CA THR A 253 -1.36 -18.25 -3.24
C THR A 253 -2.14 -17.49 -4.31
N ARG A 254 -3.25 -18.04 -4.79
CA ARG A 254 -4.19 -17.29 -5.65
C ARG A 254 -4.72 -16.01 -4.98
N LYS A 255 -4.99 -16.06 -3.67
CA LYS A 255 -5.41 -14.89 -2.87
C LYS A 255 -4.30 -13.84 -2.80
N GLY A 256 -3.05 -14.27 -2.63
CA GLY A 256 -1.88 -13.37 -2.67
C GLY A 256 -1.61 -12.79 -4.05
N SER A 257 -1.69 -13.59 -5.11
CA SER A 257 -1.47 -13.15 -6.50
C SER A 257 -2.48 -12.09 -6.96
N ASP A 258 -3.72 -12.15 -6.47
CA ASP A 258 -4.75 -11.13 -6.77
C ASP A 258 -4.46 -9.75 -6.14
N LEU A 259 -3.41 -9.61 -5.31
CA LEU A 259 -2.92 -8.29 -4.84
C LEU A 259 -2.08 -7.55 -5.88
N PHE A 260 -1.77 -8.17 -7.03
CA PHE A 260 -0.96 -7.55 -8.07
C PHE A 260 -1.44 -6.16 -8.52
N PRO A 261 -2.76 -5.91 -8.74
CA PRO A 261 -3.25 -4.58 -9.08
C PRO A 261 -2.91 -3.52 -8.03
N VAL A 262 -2.94 -3.89 -6.75
CA VAL A 262 -2.60 -2.96 -5.66
C VAL A 262 -1.14 -2.50 -5.78
N LEU A 263 -0.22 -3.43 -6.00
CA LEU A 263 1.19 -3.10 -6.16
C LEU A 263 1.46 -2.32 -7.44
N GLY A 264 0.86 -2.71 -8.56
CA GLY A 264 0.99 -2.00 -9.82
C GLY A 264 0.57 -0.53 -9.69
N ILE A 265 -0.56 -0.28 -9.03
CA ILE A 265 -1.07 1.07 -8.76
C ILE A 265 -0.15 1.85 -7.81
N VAL A 266 0.40 1.20 -6.78
CA VAL A 266 1.37 1.83 -5.87
C VAL A 266 2.62 2.28 -6.62
N VAL A 267 3.13 1.45 -7.53
CA VAL A 267 4.28 1.79 -8.37
C VAL A 267 3.94 2.95 -9.32
N ASP A 268 2.80 2.90 -10.01
CA ASP A 268 2.36 3.98 -10.90
C ASP A 268 2.17 5.30 -10.15
N TRP A 269 1.61 5.25 -8.94
CA TRP A 269 1.45 6.43 -8.10
C TRP A 269 2.82 6.97 -7.64
N SER A 270 3.75 6.09 -7.28
CA SER A 270 5.12 6.46 -6.91
C SER A 270 5.82 7.18 -8.05
N GLU A 271 5.86 6.59 -9.24
CA GLU A 271 6.53 7.17 -10.42
C GLU A 271 5.92 8.51 -10.83
N ARG A 272 4.62 8.70 -10.60
CA ARG A 272 3.93 9.96 -10.91
C ARG A 272 4.32 11.11 -9.99
N TRP A 273 4.57 10.84 -8.71
CA TRP A 273 4.71 11.88 -7.67
C TRP A 273 6.11 11.99 -7.07
N TYR A 274 6.96 10.99 -7.30
CA TYR A 274 8.35 11.01 -6.91
C TYR A 274 9.22 10.79 -8.15
N SER A 275 10.02 11.80 -8.46
CA SER A 275 11.07 11.71 -9.47
C SER A 275 12.38 11.39 -8.77
N ASP A 276 13.15 10.46 -9.32
CA ASP A 276 14.53 10.22 -8.92
C ASP A 276 15.44 10.77 -10.03
N ASP A 277 16.46 11.54 -9.66
CA ASP A 277 17.38 12.13 -10.63
C ASP A 277 18.15 11.04 -11.41
N GLU A 278 18.28 9.84 -10.83
CA GLU A 278 18.92 8.68 -11.46
C GLU A 278 18.00 7.99 -12.49
N GLY A 279 16.70 8.28 -12.54
CA GLY A 279 15.75 7.75 -13.51
C GLY A 279 14.65 6.88 -12.90
N SER A 280 14.16 5.88 -13.64
CA SER A 280 13.08 5.02 -13.15
C SER A 280 13.55 4.09 -12.03
N VAL A 281 12.65 3.84 -11.07
CA VAL A 281 12.90 2.85 -10.01
C VAL A 281 12.73 1.43 -10.54
N LEU A 282 11.69 1.20 -11.34
CA LEU A 282 11.40 -0.10 -11.94
C LEU A 282 11.33 0.02 -13.46
N THR A 283 11.66 -1.07 -14.14
CA THR A 283 11.27 -1.34 -15.52
C THR A 283 10.20 -2.42 -15.49
N ARG A 284 9.18 -2.28 -16.34
CA ARG A 284 8.01 -3.17 -16.32
C ARG A 284 7.65 -3.49 -17.76
N THR A 285 7.64 -4.76 -18.12
CA THR A 285 7.31 -5.22 -19.48
C THR A 285 6.11 -6.14 -19.42
N HIS A 286 5.09 -5.85 -20.21
CA HIS A 286 3.94 -6.74 -20.33
C HIS A 286 4.27 -7.87 -21.30
N THR A 287 4.35 -9.10 -20.81
CA THR A 287 4.87 -10.24 -21.58
C THR A 287 3.97 -10.62 -22.76
N VAL A 288 2.69 -10.27 -22.72
CA VAL A 288 1.73 -10.55 -23.80
C VAL A 288 1.94 -9.65 -25.02
N CYS A 289 2.23 -8.36 -24.83
CA CYS A 289 2.40 -7.41 -25.95
C CYS A 289 3.86 -6.94 -26.16
N GLY A 290 4.76 -7.23 -25.22
CA GLY A 290 6.17 -6.83 -25.27
C GLY A 290 6.43 -5.35 -25.00
N GLN A 291 5.41 -4.57 -24.63
CA GLN A 291 5.51 -3.13 -24.42
C GLN A 291 5.78 -2.78 -22.95
N GLU A 292 6.25 -1.56 -22.71
CA GLU A 292 6.33 -1.00 -21.35
C GLU A 292 4.94 -1.06 -20.70
N PHE A 293 4.89 -1.65 -19.51
CA PHE A 293 3.63 -1.89 -18.82
C PHE A 293 3.24 -0.68 -17.96
N ARG A 294 2.11 -0.07 -18.30
CA ARG A 294 1.31 0.79 -17.43
C ARG A 294 -0.07 0.20 -17.25
N GLY A 295 -0.56 0.15 -16.02
CA GLY A 295 -1.83 -0.46 -15.71
C GLY A 295 -2.96 0.54 -15.61
N VAL A 296 -4.15 0.13 -16.04
CA VAL A 296 -5.39 0.88 -15.89
C VAL A 296 -6.49 -0.03 -15.36
N LEU A 297 -7.37 0.52 -14.52
CA LEU A 297 -8.58 -0.18 -14.10
C LEU A 297 -9.68 0.05 -15.15
N VAL A 298 -10.26 -1.04 -15.65
CA VAL A 298 -11.38 -1.01 -16.61
C VAL A 298 -12.60 -1.69 -16.03
N CYS A 299 -13.79 -1.20 -16.38
CA CYS A 299 -15.05 -1.82 -16.01
C CYS A 299 -15.19 -3.17 -16.75
N ASP A 300 -15.52 -4.23 -16.04
CA ASP A 300 -15.76 -5.57 -16.60
C ASP A 300 -17.05 -5.66 -17.44
N HIS A 301 -17.95 -4.70 -17.31
CA HIS A 301 -19.18 -4.63 -18.11
C HIS A 301 -19.03 -3.82 -19.40
N CYS A 302 -18.64 -2.54 -19.31
CA CYS A 302 -18.55 -1.65 -20.49
C CYS A 302 -17.14 -1.51 -21.07
N GLN A 303 -16.11 -2.09 -20.44
CA GLN A 303 -14.71 -2.01 -20.85
C GLN A 303 -14.10 -0.60 -20.86
N GLU A 304 -14.82 0.42 -20.36
CA GLU A 304 -14.28 1.77 -20.20
C GLU A 304 -13.27 1.84 -19.06
N VAL A 305 -12.29 2.73 -19.20
CA VAL A 305 -11.34 3.07 -18.12
C VAL A 305 -12.10 3.75 -16.99
N VAL A 306 -11.99 3.18 -15.79
CA VAL A 306 -12.64 3.67 -14.58
C VAL A 306 -11.98 4.98 -14.15
N ARG A 307 -12.81 5.95 -13.76
CA ARG A 307 -12.38 7.21 -13.13
C ARG A 307 -13.00 7.32 -11.75
N GLY A 308 -12.31 7.96 -10.81
CA GLY A 308 -12.75 8.09 -9.41
C GLY A 308 -14.17 8.65 -9.25
N GLU A 309 -14.50 9.67 -10.05
CA GLU A 309 -15.81 10.34 -10.05
C GLU A 309 -16.95 9.48 -10.61
N ALA A 310 -16.63 8.41 -11.34
CA ALA A 310 -17.59 7.50 -11.95
C ALA A 310 -17.87 6.26 -11.09
N ILE A 311 -17.50 6.27 -9.80
CA ILE A 311 -17.66 5.14 -8.88
C ILE A 311 -18.63 5.52 -7.78
N ASP A 312 -19.59 4.65 -7.52
CA ASP A 312 -20.42 4.71 -6.33
C ASP A 312 -20.18 3.48 -5.44
N LEU A 313 -19.94 3.74 -4.15
CA LEU A 313 -19.70 2.77 -3.08
C LEU A 313 -20.74 2.88 -1.96
N SER A 314 -21.83 3.63 -2.17
CA SER A 314 -22.84 3.87 -1.13
C SER A 314 -23.70 2.64 -0.84
N GLY A 315 -23.87 1.74 -1.81
CA GLY A 315 -24.84 0.64 -1.73
C GLY A 315 -26.26 1.19 -1.76
N ALA A 316 -27.10 0.70 -2.67
CA ALA A 316 -28.51 1.06 -2.73
C ALA A 316 -29.29 0.54 -1.51
#